data_AF-A0A6C2E159-F1
#
_entry.id   AF-A0A6C2E159-F1
#
_cell.length_a   1.000
_cell.length_b   1.000
_cell.length_c   1.000
_cell.angle_alpha   90.00
_cell.angle_beta   90.00
_cell.angle_gamma   90.00
#
_symmetry.space_group_name_H-M   'P 1'
#
loop_
_entity.id
_entity.type
_entity.pdbx_description
1 polymer ?
#
loop_
_entity_poly.entity_id
_entity_poly.type
_entity_poly.pdbx_seq_one_letter_code
_entity_poly.pdbx_strand_id
1 'polypeptide(L)'
;MAFFDSEIVQHEARNLFQDYQALTQLGGSYGKFDREGKILFIEKMEEMMDRYKIFMKRFELSDDFMAQMTLKQLENQLGNFGITPQQMFDQMNMTLERMKSELELHN
;
A
#
# COMPACT_ATOMS: atom_id res chain seq x y z
N MET A 1 7.67 -11.18 23.70
CA MET A 1 7.06 -11.91 22.57
C MET A 1 7.39 -11.12 21.33
N ALA A 2 8.08 -11.72 20.37
CA ALA A 2 8.46 -11.02 19.15
C ALA A 2 7.20 -10.81 18.29
N PHE A 3 6.91 -9.57 17.92
CA PHE A 3 5.81 -9.20 17.03
C PHE A 3 5.90 -9.96 15.69
N PHE A 4 7.14 -10.25 15.26
CA PHE A 4 7.42 -11.01 14.05
C PHE A 4 7.39 -12.53 14.21
N ASP A 5 7.36 -13.07 15.43
CA ASP A 5 7.18 -14.53 15.65
C ASP A 5 5.71 -14.96 15.47
N SER A 6 4.80 -13.98 15.35
CA SER A 6 3.41 -14.27 15.04
C SER A 6 3.25 -14.68 13.59
N GLU A 7 2.94 -15.96 13.35
CA GLU A 7 2.60 -16.49 12.02
C GLU A 7 1.51 -15.66 11.34
N ILE A 8 0.58 -15.11 12.13
CA ILE A 8 -0.51 -14.26 11.65
C ILE A 8 0.04 -12.95 11.06
N VAL A 9 0.98 -12.29 11.75
CA VAL A 9 1.60 -11.04 11.27
C VAL A 9 2.43 -11.30 10.02
N GLN A 10 3.19 -12.40 10.00
CA GLN A 10 3.97 -12.78 8.82
C GLN A 10 3.08 -13.10 7.62
N HIS A 11 1.95 -13.77 7.84
CA HIS A 11 0.98 -14.08 6.79
C HIS A 11 0.30 -12.81 6.26
N GLU A 12 -0.12 -11.90 7.16
CA GLU A 12 -0.68 -10.60 6.80
C GLU A 12 0.31 -9.78 5.95
N ALA A 13 1.58 -9.74 6.36
CA ALA A 13 2.66 -9.05 5.64
C ALA A 13 2.81 -9.60 4.21
N ARG A 14 2.91 -10.93 4.07
CA ARG A 14 3.06 -11.58 2.75
C ARG A 14 1.88 -11.28 1.84
N ASN A 15 0.66 -11.42 2.36
CA ASN A 15 -0.54 -11.14 1.58
C ASN A 15 -0.59 -9.67 1.14
N LEU A 16 -0.26 -8.73 2.04
CA LEU A 16 -0.23 -7.31 1.72
C LEU A 16 0.76 -6.98 0.59
N PHE A 17 1.97 -7.55 0.63
CA PHE A 17 2.97 -7.36 -0.43
C PHE A 17 2.54 -7.99 -1.76
N GLN A 18 1.91 -9.16 -1.72
CA GLN A 18 1.39 -9.83 -2.92
C GLN A 18 0.26 -9.02 -3.55
N ASP A 19 -0.69 -8.54 -2.74
CA ASP A 19 -1.79 -7.70 -3.19
C ASP A 19 -1.26 -6.40 -3.82
N TYR A 20 -0.29 -5.74 -3.17
CA TYR A 20 0.34 -4.54 -3.70
C TYR A 20 1.02 -4.78 -5.05
N GLN A 21 1.78 -5.87 -5.19
CA GLN A 21 2.46 -6.21 -6.44
C GLN A 21 1.45 -6.49 -7.56
N ALA A 22 0.40 -7.27 -7.26
CA ALA A 22 -0.64 -7.60 -8.21
C ALA A 22 -1.40 -6.34 -8.68
N LEU A 23 -1.78 -5.47 -7.75
CA LEU A 23 -2.47 -4.22 -8.06
C LEU A 23 -1.59 -3.24 -8.83
N THR A 24 -0.30 -3.13 -8.49
CA THR A 24 0.64 -2.29 -9.24
C THR A 24 0.79 -2.78 -10.68
N GLN A 25 0.92 -4.09 -10.89
CA GLN A 25 0.97 -4.69 -12.21
C GLN A 25 -0.32 -4.45 -13.00
N LEU A 26 -1.47 -4.63 -12.34
CA LEU A 26 -2.79 -4.39 -12.92
C LEU A 26 -3.00 -2.91 -13.29
N GLY A 27 -2.50 -1.99 -12.46
CA GLY A 27 -2.56 -0.54 -12.67
C GLY A 27 -1.88 -0.07 -13.95
N GLY A 28 -0.85 -0.80 -14.42
CA GLY A 28 -0.25 -0.55 -15.74
C GLY A 28 -1.23 -0.71 -16.92
N SER A 29 -2.34 -1.42 -16.71
CA SER A 29 -3.42 -1.59 -17.69
C SER A 29 -4.67 -0.75 -17.40
N TYR A 30 -4.65 0.11 -16.38
CA TYR A 30 -5.81 0.88 -15.92
C TYR A 30 -6.51 1.67 -17.03
N GLY A 31 -5.74 2.27 -17.96
CA GLY A 31 -6.28 3.02 -19.08
C GLY A 31 -7.16 2.21 -20.04
N LYS A 32 -7.05 0.88 -20.03
CA LYS A 32 -7.84 -0.05 -20.85
C LYS A 32 -9.09 -0.57 -20.15
N PHE A 33 -9.26 -0.30 -18.86
CA PHE A 33 -10.44 -0.76 -18.13
C PHE A 33 -11.67 0.03 -18.57
N ASP A 34 -12.81 -0.67 -18.57
CA ASP A 34 -14.11 -0.02 -18.62
C ASP A 34 -14.39 0.70 -17.29
N ARG A 35 -15.50 1.45 -17.24
CA ARG A 35 -15.84 2.26 -16.07
C ARG A 35 -15.95 1.42 -14.80
N GLU A 36 -16.60 0.26 -14.87
CA GLU A 36 -16.76 -0.64 -13.72
C GLU A 36 -15.42 -1.21 -13.26
N GLY A 37 -14.55 -1.64 -14.18
CA GLY A 37 -13.21 -2.10 -13.87
C GLY A 37 -12.33 -1.02 -13.25
N LYS A 38 -12.47 0.24 -13.70
CA LYS A 38 -11.78 1.38 -13.07
C LYS A 38 -12.25 1.63 -11.64
N ILE A 39 -13.57 1.59 -11.40
CA ILE A 39 -14.14 1.74 -10.05
C ILE A 39 -13.60 0.63 -9.14
N LEU A 40 -13.71 -0.63 -9.55
CA LEU A 40 -13.25 -1.78 -8.77
C LEU A 40 -11.73 -1.71 -8.49
N PHE A 41 -10.94 -1.28 -9.46
CA PHE A 41 -9.49 -1.10 -9.27
C PHE A 41 -9.19 -0.07 -8.18
N ILE A 42 -9.86 1.08 -8.22
CA ILE A 42 -9.71 2.14 -7.21
C ILE A 42 -10.10 1.61 -5.83
N GLU A 43 -11.27 0.96 -5.71
CA GLU A 43 -11.74 0.39 -4.44
C GLU A 43 -10.72 -0.61 -3.85
N LYS A 44 -10.14 -1.47 -4.71
CA LYS A 44 -9.13 -2.44 -4.27
C LYS A 44 -7.81 -1.82 -3.88
N MET A 45 -7.42 -0.74 -4.55
CA MET A 45 -6.26 0.05 -4.13
C MET A 45 -6.50 0.71 -2.78
N GLU A 46 -7.67 1.33 -2.56
CA GLU A 46 -8.02 1.95 -1.28
C GLU A 46 -8.04 0.94 -0.13
N GLU A 47 -8.66 -0.22 -0.33
CA GLU A 47 -8.69 -1.32 0.66
C GLU A 47 -7.27 -1.79 1.04
N MET A 48 -6.38 -1.91 0.06
CA MET A 48 -4.98 -2.27 0.27
C MET A 48 -4.24 -1.17 1.04
N MET A 49 -4.47 0.10 0.71
CA MET A 49 -3.86 1.24 1.40
C MET A 49 -4.28 1.32 2.87
N ASP A 50 -5.54 1.05 3.19
CA ASP A 50 -6.02 1.00 4.57
C ASP A 50 -5.34 -0.12 5.37
N ARG A 51 -5.22 -1.31 4.79
CA ARG A 51 -4.49 -2.43 5.40
C ARG A 51 -3.01 -2.09 5.60
N TYR A 52 -2.38 -1.44 4.62
CA TYR A 52 -0.99 -1.00 4.72
C TYR A 52 -0.79 0.02 5.84
N LYS A 53 -1.69 1.00 5.99
CA LYS A 53 -1.65 1.99 7.07
C LYS A 53 -1.75 1.35 8.45
N ILE A 54 -2.67 0.40 8.62
CA ILE A 54 -2.83 -0.34 9.88
C ILE A 54 -1.54 -1.13 10.18
N PHE A 55 -1.00 -1.82 9.17
CA PHE A 55 0.23 -2.59 9.30
C PHE A 55 1.41 -1.69 9.69
N MET A 56 1.62 -0.55 9.03
CA MET A 56 2.66 0.42 9.38
C MET A 56 2.50 0.97 10.80
N LYS A 57 1.27 1.24 11.24
CA LYS A 57 1.02 1.67 12.63
C LYS A 57 1.35 0.58 13.65
N ARG A 58 1.06 -0.69 13.35
CA ARG A 58 1.46 -1.82 14.21
C ARG A 58 2.98 -1.96 14.30
N PHE A 59 3.69 -1.69 13.21
CA PHE A 59 5.15 -1.69 13.17
C PHE A 59 5.75 -0.57 13.99
N GLU A 60 5.24 0.66 13.83
CA GLU A 60 5.69 1.84 14.57
C GLU A 60 5.52 1.67 16.09
N LEU A 61 4.45 1.00 16.51
CA LEU A 61 4.15 0.71 17.92
C LEU A 61 4.85 -0.53 18.46
N SER A 62 5.59 -1.26 17.62
CA SER A 62 6.27 -2.48 18.04
C SER A 62 7.65 -2.19 18.65
N ASP A 63 7.87 -2.68 19.86
CA ASP A 63 9.20 -2.71 20.49
C ASP A 63 10.11 -3.84 19.95
N ASP A 64 9.66 -4.57 18.93
CA ASP A 64 10.41 -5.67 18.34
C ASP A 64 11.55 -5.14 17.46
N PHE A 65 12.78 -5.56 17.78
CA PHE A 65 13.99 -5.19 17.06
C PHE A 65 13.93 -5.54 15.56
N MET A 66 13.33 -6.68 15.19
CA MET A 66 13.15 -7.08 13.79
C MET A 66 12.14 -6.19 13.07
N ALA A 67 11.11 -5.68 13.77
CA ALA A 67 10.18 -4.71 13.20
C ALA A 67 10.86 -3.38 12.89
N GLN A 68 11.69 -2.88 13.82
CA GLN A 68 12.45 -1.67 13.62
C GLN A 68 13.47 -1.80 12.47
N MET A 69 14.14 -2.95 12.36
CA MET A 69 15.07 -3.21 11.26
C MET A 69 14.36 -3.28 9.90
N THR A 70 13.19 -3.90 9.84
CA THR A 70 12.37 -3.97 8.62
C THR A 70 11.91 -2.58 8.18
N LEU A 71 11.45 -1.74 9.12
CA LEU A 71 11.08 -0.37 8.83
C LEU A 71 12.27 0.43 8.29
N LYS A 72 13.43 0.34 8.95
CA LYS A 72 14.66 0.97 8.45
C LYS A 72 15.05 0.50 7.05
N GLN A 73 14.89 -0.78 6.75
CA GLN A 73 15.20 -1.31 5.43
C GLN A 73 14.26 -0.74 4.36
N LEU A 74 12.96 -0.65 4.67
CA LEU A 74 11.97 -0.01 3.81
C LEU A 74 12.29 1.48 3.61
N GLU A 75 12.58 2.21 4.68
CA GLU A 75 12.99 3.62 4.63
C GLU A 75 14.25 3.81 3.78
N ASN A 76 15.25 2.94 3.88
CA ASN A 76 16.45 3.00 3.05
C ASN A 76 16.14 2.73 1.57
N GLN A 77 15.28 1.75 1.27
CA GLN A 77 14.87 1.48 -0.12
C GLN A 77 14.14 2.66 -0.72
N LEU A 78 13.17 3.23 0.00
CA LEU A 78 12.42 4.41 -0.44
C LEU A 78 13.29 5.67 -0.48
N GLY A 79 14.24 5.79 0.45
CA GLY A 79 15.22 6.88 0.49
C GLY A 79 16.12 6.92 -0.74
N ASN A 80 16.43 5.77 -1.36
CA ASN A 80 17.12 5.74 -2.65
C ASN A 80 16.32 6.39 -3.79
N PHE A 81 14.98 6.41 -3.66
CA PHE A 81 14.07 7.12 -4.57
C PHE A 81 13.73 8.55 -4.08
N GLY A 82 14.32 8.99 -2.96
CA GLY A 82 14.10 10.33 -2.39
C GLY A 82 12.73 10.53 -1.74
N ILE A 83 12.05 9.45 -1.35
CA ILE A 83 10.71 9.50 -0.75
C ILE A 83 10.66 8.77 0.60
N THR A 84 9.80 9.22 1.50
CA THR A 84 9.50 8.52 2.75
C THR A 84 8.27 7.60 2.60
N PRO A 85 8.08 6.61 3.48
CA PRO A 85 6.85 5.80 3.48
C PRO A 85 5.57 6.66 3.56
N GLN A 86 5.60 7.74 4.35
CA GLN A 86 4.48 8.67 4.46
C GLN A 86 4.22 9.41 3.14
N GLN A 87 5.28 9.92 2.49
CA GLN A 87 5.13 10.60 1.20
C GLN A 87 4.62 9.65 0.10
N MET A 88 5.07 8.40 0.10
CA MET A 88 4.54 7.37 -0.80
C MET A 88 3.03 7.18 -0.58
N PHE A 89 2.59 7.07 0.68
CA PHE A 89 1.18 6.93 1.04
C PHE A 89 0.35 8.13 0.58
N ASP A 90 0.81 9.34 0.87
CA ASP A 90 0.13 10.58 0.48
C ASP A 90 0.02 10.69 -1.05
N GLN A 91 1.08 10.32 -1.78
CA GLN A 91 1.08 10.35 -3.24
C GLN A 91 0.14 9.30 -3.85
N MET A 92 0.02 8.13 -3.24
CA MET A 92 -0.94 7.12 -3.67
C MET A 92 -2.37 7.61 -3.46
N ASN A 93 -2.69 8.18 -2.30
CA ASN A 93 -4.01 8.76 -2.03
C ASN A 93 -4.36 9.88 -3.01
N MET A 94 -3.45 10.84 -3.24
CA MET A 94 -3.67 11.89 -4.24
C MET A 94 -3.94 11.32 -5.64
N THR A 95 -3.30 10.21 -5.99
CA THR A 95 -3.51 9.53 -7.27
C THR A 95 -4.89 8.90 -7.34
N LEU A 96 -5.32 8.20 -6.29
CA LEU A 96 -6.65 7.58 -6.21
C LEU A 96 -7.77 8.63 -6.21
N GLU A 97 -7.61 9.74 -5.48
CA GLU A 97 -8.55 10.86 -5.50
C GLU A 97 -8.73 11.42 -6.92
N ARG A 98 -7.62 11.62 -7.65
CA ARG A 98 -7.68 12.09 -9.05
C ARG A 98 -8.43 11.10 -9.94
N MET A 99 -8.12 9.81 -9.81
CA MET A 99 -8.79 8.76 -10.59
C MET A 99 -10.30 8.72 -10.31
N LYS A 100 -10.73 8.94 -9.07
CA LYS A 100 -12.15 9.07 -8.70
C LYS A 100 -12.79 10.30 -9.34
N SER A 101 -12.15 11.46 -9.21
CA SER A 101 -12.66 12.70 -9.82
C SER A 101 -12.81 12.59 -11.35
N GLU A 102 -11.87 11.92 -12.02
CA GLU A 102 -11.98 11.64 -13.46
C GLU A 102 -13.23 10.80 -13.79
N LEU A 103 -13.56 9.79 -12.97
CA LEU A 103 -14.77 8.99 -13.18
C LEU A 103 -16.06 9.77 -12.93
N GLU A 104 -16.04 10.75 -12.02
CA GLU A 104 -17.19 11.61 -11.73
C GLU A 104 -17.42 12.68 -12.80
N LEU A 105 -16.34 13.26 -13.35
CA LEU A 105 -16.38 14.30 -14.39
C LEU A 105 -16.85 13.78 -15.75
N HIS A 106 -16.75 12.47 -16.00
CA HIS A 106 -17.20 11.81 -17.22
C HIS A 106 -18.60 11.16 -17.11
N ASN A 107 -19.42 11.60 -16.14
CA ASN A 107 -20.84 11.24 -16.02
C ASN A 107 -21.76 12.18 -16.80
#